data_AF-A0A662B908-F1
#
_entry.id   AF-A0A662B908-F1
#
_cell.length_a   1.000
_cell.length_b   1.000
_cell.length_c   1.000
_cell.angle_alpha   90.00
_cell.angle_beta   90.00
_cell.angle_gamma   90.00
#
_symmetry.space_group_name_H-M   'P 1'
#
loop_
_entity.id
_entity.type
_entity.pdbx_description
1 polymer ?
#
loop_
_entity_poly.entity_id
_entity_poly.type
_entity_poly.pdbx_seq_one_letter_code
_entity_poly.pdbx_strand_id
1 'polypeptide(L)' 'HAGHIKYLGDRPIVDKGKVTKGSFLVVMDKKQVTKSNTPIIIGLYKDGKKVEEYKSTFVGPNALDK' A
#
# COMPACT_ATOMS: atom_id res chain seq x y z
N HIS A 1 -1.81 9.76 10.97
CA HIS A 1 -2.76 8.74 10.48
C HIS A 1 -2.03 7.77 9.56
N ALA A 2 -2.37 6.48 9.59
CA ALA A 2 -1.85 5.52 8.62
C ALA A 2 -2.37 5.86 7.21
N GLY A 3 -1.58 5.60 6.17
CA GLY A 3 -2.01 5.75 4.78
C GLY A 3 -3.21 4.85 4.43
N HIS A 4 -3.81 5.05 3.26
CA HIS A 4 -4.93 4.25 2.78
C HIS A 4 -4.71 3.75 1.34
N ILE A 5 -5.46 2.71 0.97
CA ILE A 5 -5.43 2.14 -0.38
C ILE A 5 -6.62 2.67 -1.18
N LYS A 6 -6.36 3.08 -2.42
CA LYS A 6 -7.39 3.44 -3.40
C LYS A 6 -7.30 2.49 -4.59
N TYR A 7 -8.34 1.69 -4.83
CA TYR A 7 -8.41 0.82 -6.00
C TYR A 7 -8.51 1.66 -7.28
N LEU A 8 -7.84 1.20 -8.33
CA LEU A 8 -7.99 1.75 -9.67
C LEU A 8 -9.11 1.00 -10.37
N GLY A 9 -10.17 1.71 -10.74
CA GLY A 9 -11.40 1.11 -11.25
C GLY A 9 -12.24 0.46 -10.14
N ASP A 10 -13.06 -0.52 -10.52
CA ASP A 10 -13.93 -1.22 -9.58
C ASP A 10 -13.14 -2.10 -8.62
N ARG A 11 -13.66 -2.22 -7.39
CA ARG A 11 -13.06 -3.10 -6.40
C ARG A 11 -13.20 -4.56 -6.88
N PRO A 12 -12.09 -5.31 -7.02
CA PRO A 12 -12.17 -6.68 -7.48
C PRO A 12 -12.93 -7.54 -6.46
N ILE A 13 -14.03 -8.14 -6.90
CA ILE A 13 -14.72 -9.21 -6.18
C ILE A 13 -14.10 -10.52 -6.66
N VAL A 14 -13.64 -11.34 -5.73
CA VAL A 14 -12.94 -12.59 -6.04
C VAL A 14 -13.80 -13.78 -5.60
N ASP A 15 -14.16 -14.62 -6.56
CA ASP A 15 -14.89 -15.86 -6.27
C ASP A 15 -14.03 -16.86 -5.51
N LYS A 16 -14.68 -17.71 -4.71
CA LYS A 16 -14.01 -18.75 -3.94
C LYS A 16 -13.17 -19.65 -4.85
N GLY A 17 -11.88 -19.76 -4.55
CA GLY A 17 -10.94 -20.59 -5.30
C GLY A 17 -10.41 -19.96 -6.60
N LYS A 18 -10.71 -18.69 -6.86
CA LYS A 18 -10.15 -17.94 -8.00
C LYS A 18 -9.12 -16.93 -7.55
N VAL A 19 -8.24 -16.56 -8.48
CA VAL A 19 -7.29 -15.45 -8.33
C VAL A 19 -7.73 -14.36 -9.28
N THR A 20 -7.83 -13.13 -8.78
CA THR A 20 -8.08 -11.94 -9.61
C THR A 20 -6.88 -11.01 -9.53
N LYS A 21 -6.62 -10.30 -10.63
CA LYS A 21 -5.62 -9.24 -10.69
C LYS A 21 -6.32 -7.90 -10.56
N GLY A 22 -5.67 -6.97 -9.87
CA GLY A 22 -6.13 -5.59 -9.74
C GLY A 22 -4.95 -4.68 -9.47
N SER A 23 -5.19 -3.39 -9.61
CA SER A 23 -4.20 -2.36 -9.30
C SER A 23 -4.79 -1.38 -8.30
N PHE A 24 -3.94 -0.86 -7.44
CA PHE A 24 -4.32 0.12 -6.44
C PHE A 24 -3.20 1.13 -6.22
N LEU A 25 -3.57 2.28 -5.68
CA LEU A 25 -2.66 3.31 -5.23
C LEU A 25 -2.54 3.23 -3.70
N VAL A 26 -1.31 3.34 -3.21
CA VAL A 26 -1.05 3.61 -1.79
C VAL A 26 -0.99 5.11 -1.62
N VAL A 27 -1.92 5.67 -0.86
CA VAL A 27 -2.04 7.10 -0.58
C VAL A 27 -1.56 7.36 0.84
N MET A 28 -0.51 8.18 0.96
CA MET A 28 0.13 8.52 2.22
C MET A 28 0.26 10.03 2.36
N ASP A 29 0.28 10.54 3.59
CA ASP A 29 0.50 11.95 3.84
C ASP A 29 1.94 12.31 3.43
N LYS A 30 2.11 13.38 2.66
CA LYS A 30 3.42 13.89 2.24
C LYS A 30 4.34 14.13 3.44
N LYS A 31 3.78 14.53 4.59
CA LYS A 31 4.55 14.75 5.84
C LYS A 31 5.23 13.48 6.36
N GLN A 32 4.80 12.29 5.92
CA GLN A 32 5.41 11.01 6.29
C GLN A 32 6.54 10.58 5.35
N VAL A 33 6.70 11.24 4.21
CA VAL A 33 7.80 10.99 3.26
C VAL A 33 8.98 11.89 3.65
N THR A 34 9.82 11.40 4.55
CA THR A 34 10.94 12.18 5.09
C THR A 34 12.28 11.90 4.41
N LYS A 35 12.37 10.83 3.61
CA LYS A 35 13.56 10.41 2.87
C LYS A 35 13.19 9.97 1.45
N SER A 36 14.14 10.00 0.53
CA SER A 36 13.93 9.49 -0.83
C SER A 36 13.57 8.00 -0.78
N ASN A 37 14.21 7.23 0.09
CA ASN A 37 13.88 5.84 0.36
C ASN A 37 12.99 5.75 1.60
N THR A 38 11.68 5.60 1.37
CA THR A 38 10.68 5.48 2.44
C THR A 38 10.08 4.06 2.45
N PRO A 39 10.39 3.23 3.45
CA PRO A 39 9.79 1.90 3.59
C PRO A 39 8.27 1.98 3.81
N ILE A 40 7.53 1.08 3.15
CA ILE A 40 6.09 0.94 3.27
C ILE A 40 5.76 -0.52 3.61
N ILE A 41 4.83 -0.71 4.54
CA ILE A 41 4.28 -2.02 4.88
C ILE A 41 2.80 -2.03 4.50
N ILE A 42 2.42 -2.99 3.66
CA ILE A 42 1.03 -3.22 3.25
C ILE A 42 0.54 -4.47 3.96
N GLY A 43 -0.42 -4.31 4.88
CA GLY A 43 -1.00 -5.44 5.62
C GLY A 43 -2.25 -5.99 4.93
N LEU A 44 -2.35 -7.32 4.85
CA LEU A 44 -3.57 -8.04 4.48
C LEU A 44 -4.33 -8.41 5.75
N TYR A 45 -5.60 -8.03 5.83
CA TYR A 45 -6.45 -8.28 7.00
C TYR A 45 -7.68 -9.09 6.61
N LYS A 46 -8.06 -10.04 7.48
CA LYS A 46 -9.31 -10.80 7.41
C LYS A 46 -9.98 -10.74 8.77
N ASP A 47 -11.24 -10.31 8.80
CA ASP A 47 -12.04 -10.19 10.04
C ASP A 47 -11.33 -9.36 11.13
N GLY A 48 -10.68 -8.26 10.71
CA GLY A 48 -9.92 -7.37 11.60
C GLY A 48 -8.54 -7.91 12.05
N LYS A 49 -8.18 -9.15 11.72
CA LYS A 49 -6.90 -9.76 12.07
C LYS A 49 -5.92 -9.70 10.90
N LYS A 50 -4.67 -9.34 11.18
CA LYS A 50 -3.59 -9.36 10.19
C LYS A 50 -3.29 -10.79 9.79
N VAL A 51 -3.39 -11.08 8.50
CA VAL A 51 -3.10 -12.40 7.90
C VAL A 51 -1.69 -12.41 7.34
N GLU A 52 -1.30 -11.34 6.66
CA GLU A 52 -0.02 -11.26 5.95
C GLU A 52 0.46 -9.81 5.85
N GLU A 53 1.76 -9.63 5.60
CA GLU A 53 2.37 -8.33 5.35
C GLU A 53 3.28 -8.39 4.12
N TYR A 54 3.17 -7.36 3.29
CA TYR A 54 4.05 -7.13 2.15
C TYR A 54 4.91 -5.90 2.44
N LYS A 55 6.22 -6.08 2.40
CA LYS A 55 7.20 -4.99 2.54
C LYS A 55 7.52 -4.43 1.16
N SER A 56 7.48 -3.12 1.04
CA SER A 56 7.83 -2.40 -0.17
C SER A 56 8.56 -1.10 0.20
N THR A 57 9.01 -0.36 -0.81
CA THR A 57 9.70 0.90 -0.64
C THR A 57 9.15 1.89 -1.65
N PHE A 58 8.76 3.06 -1.16
CA PHE A 58 8.55 4.22 -2.02
C PHE A 58 9.89 4.91 -2.27
N VAL A 59 10.15 5.18 -3.54
CA VAL A 59 11.34 5.90 -4.01
C VAL A 59 10.89 7.29 -4.49
N GLY A 60 11.19 8.29 -3.68
CA GLY A 60 10.94 9.70 -3.94
C GLY A 60 12.20 10.46 -4.37
N PRO A 61 12.12 11.80 -4.51
CA PRO A 61 13.26 12.61 -4.93
C PRO A 61 14.42 12.63 -3.93
N ASN A 62 15.66 12.59 -4.41
CA ASN A 62 16.89 12.67 -3.59
C ASN A 62 16.99 13.96 -2.75
N ALA A 63 16.25 15.02 -3.12
CA ALA A 63 16.21 16.27 -2.37
C ALA A 63 15.70 16.11 -0.92
N LEU A 64 15.08 14.97 -0.60
CA LEU A 64 14.58 14.63 0.73
C LEU A 64 15.67 14.09 1.67
N ASP A 65 16.86 13.72 1.18
CA ASP A 65 17.93 13.12 1.99
C ASP A 65 18.94 14.13 2.56
N LYS A 66 18.57 15.41 2.56
CA LYS A 66 19.44 16.52 2.98
C LYS A 66 19.51 16.68 4.49
#